data_AF-A0A3R8KX43-F1
#
_entry.id   AF-A0A3R8KX43-F1
#
_cell.length_a   1.000
_cell.length_b   1.000
_cell.length_c   1.000
_cell.angle_alpha   90.00
_cell.angle_beta   90.00
_cell.angle_gamma   90.00
#
_symmetry.space_group_name_H-M   'P 1'
#
loop_
_entity.id
_entity.type
_entity.pdbx_description
1 polymer ?
#
loop_
_entity_poly.entity_id
_entity_poly.type
_entity_poly.pdbx_seq_one_letter_code
_entity_poly.pdbx_strand_id
1 'polypeptide(L)' 'MEKLTLNYKGRDSWSRPVYEAGGNLYVDVDPRKDRKPHICTKYNNEFDGEPDMPVSEDIQFTFVPCRDTWN' A
#
# COMPACT_ATOMS: atom_id res chain seq x y z
N MET A 1 5.67 14.91 -11.54
CA MET A 1 5.20 13.58 -11.10
C MET A 1 5.67 13.40 -9.67
N GLU A 2 4.74 13.29 -8.73
CA GLU A 2 5.08 13.08 -7.33
C GLU A 2 5.50 11.62 -7.11
N LYS A 3 6.39 11.39 -6.15
CA LYS A 3 6.92 10.07 -5.81
C LYS A 3 6.61 9.75 -4.37
N LEU A 4 6.10 8.55 -4.13
CA LEU A 4 5.84 8.04 -2.78
C LEU A 4 6.66 6.78 -2.55
N THR A 5 7.52 6.80 -1.52
CA THR A 5 8.31 5.63 -1.12
C THR A 5 7.56 4.88 -0.04
N LEU A 6 7.10 3.66 -0.37
CA LEU A 6 6.29 2.79 0.47
C LEU A 6 7.19 1.75 1.15
N ASN A 7 7.39 1.89 2.45
CA ASN A 7 8.20 0.98 3.27
C ASN A 7 7.33 -0.17 3.77
N TYR A 8 7.63 -1.41 3.39
CA TYR A 8 6.83 -2.56 3.78
C TYR A 8 6.79 -2.75 5.31
N LYS A 9 5.58 -2.93 5.86
CA LYS A 9 5.34 -3.11 7.30
C LYS A 9 4.85 -4.51 7.67
N GLY A 10 4.29 -5.25 6.72
CA GLY A 10 3.70 -6.56 6.94
C GLY A 10 2.44 -6.76 6.12
N ARG A 11 1.65 -7.79 6.45
CA ARG A 11 0.33 -8.01 5.87
C ARG A 11 -0.75 -7.82 6.93
N ASP A 12 -1.85 -7.18 6.56
CA ASP A 12 -3.02 -7.07 7.43
C ASP A 12 -3.77 -8.41 7.55
N SER A 13 -4.82 -8.44 8.37
CA SER A 13 -5.68 -9.60 8.58
C SER A 13 -6.32 -10.19 7.31
N TRP A 14 -6.36 -9.43 6.20
CA TRP A 14 -6.82 -9.88 4.88
C TRP A 14 -5.68 -10.38 3.98
N SER A 15 -4.48 -10.54 4.56
CA SER A 15 -3.24 -10.89 3.84
C SER A 15 -2.83 -9.85 2.78
N ARG A 16 -3.30 -8.60 2.88
CA ARG A 16 -2.89 -7.52 1.97
C ARG A 16 -1.63 -6.85 2.51
N PRO A 17 -0.67 -6.47 1.66
CA PRO A 17 0.55 -5.83 2.11
C PRO A 17 0.26 -4.39 2.55
N VAL A 18 0.76 -4.06 3.73
CA VAL A 18 0.71 -2.73 4.34
C VAL A 18 2.08 -2.10 4.27
N TYR A 19 2.11 -0.82 3.93
CA TYR A 19 3.29 0.00 3.78
C TYR A 19 3.17 1.27 4.63
N GLU A 20 4.29 1.91 4.93
CA GLU A 20 4.35 3.19 5.62
C GLU A 20 5.11 4.22 4.77
N ALA A 21 4.58 5.46 4.74
CA ALA A 21 5.28 6.61 4.20
C ALA A 21 4.86 7.90 4.94
N GLY A 22 5.83 8.63 5.46
CA GLY A 22 5.60 9.94 6.09
C GLY A 22 4.68 9.90 7.30
N GLY A 23 4.65 8.79 8.04
CA GLY A 23 3.78 8.58 9.20
C GLY A 23 2.41 7.99 8.87
N ASN A 24 2.06 7.84 7.59
CA ASN A 24 0.80 7.26 7.14
C ASN A 24 0.98 5.82 6.66
N LEU A 25 -0.03 4.99 6.92
CA LEU A 25 -0.14 3.63 6.46
C LEU A 25 -0.95 3.57 5.18
N TYR A 26 -0.47 2.71 4.30
CA TYR A 26 -1.03 2.46 2.99
C TYR A 26 -1.19 0.96 2.79
N VAL A 27 -2.14 0.56 1.96
CA VAL A 27 -2.41 -0.84 1.65
C VAL A 27 -2.58 -1.01 0.15
N ASP A 28 -1.97 -2.05 -0.40
CA ASP A 28 -2.29 -2.49 -1.78
C ASP A 28 -3.51 -3.40 -1.71
N VAL A 29 -4.65 -2.93 -2.20
CA VAL A 29 -5.92 -3.67 -2.16
C VAL A 29 -6.06 -4.67 -3.31
N ASP A 30 -5.20 -4.58 -4.33
CA ASP A 30 -5.11 -5.55 -5.43
C ASP A 30 -3.65 -5.99 -5.67
N PRO A 31 -3.04 -6.69 -4.70
CA PRO A 31 -1.63 -7.07 -4.75
C PRO A 31 -1.39 -8.31 -5.65
N ARG A 32 -2.12 -8.44 -6.77
CA ARG A 32 -1.88 -9.51 -7.75
C ARG A 32 -0.62 -9.23 -8.57
N LYS A 33 0.20 -10.26 -8.80
CA LYS A 33 1.49 -10.16 -9.51
C LYS A 33 1.40 -9.55 -10.91
N ASP A 34 0.29 -9.80 -11.60
CA ASP A 34 0.02 -9.38 -12.98
C ASP A 34 -0.77 -8.06 -13.08
N ARG A 35 -1.12 -7.44 -11.94
CA ARG A 35 -1.85 -6.17 -11.88
C ARG A 35 -0.96 -5.04 -11.41
N LYS A 36 -1.32 -3.81 -11.79
CA LYS A 36 -0.72 -2.60 -11.20
C LYS A 36 -1.11 -2.50 -9.71
N PRO A 37 -0.28 -1.86 -8.86
CA PRO A 37 -0.66 -1.60 -7.47
C PRO A 37 -1.91 -0.72 -7.41
N HIS A 38 -2.82 -1.08 -6.50
CA HIS A 38 -3.98 -0.26 -6.17
C HIS A 38 -3.83 0.16 -4.70
N ILE A 39 -3.19 1.31 -4.50
CA ILE A 39 -2.82 1.78 -3.16
C ILE A 39 -3.92 2.65 -2.58
N CYS A 40 -4.33 2.35 -1.35
CA CYS A 40 -5.20 3.20 -0.54
C CYS A 40 -4.51 3.57 0.78
N THR A 41 -4.89 4.69 1.40
CA THR A 41 -4.58 4.94 2.82
C THR A 41 -5.35 3.96 3.71
N LYS A 42 -4.88 3.76 4.94
CA LYS A 42 -5.61 3.02 5.99
C LYS A 42 -6.51 3.95 6.79
N TYR A 43 -7.76 3.53 7.02
CA TYR A 43 -8.69 4.25 7.87
C TYR A 43 -8.14 4.36 9.29
N ASN A 44 -8.23 5.55 9.88
CA ASN A 44 -7.62 5.89 11.18
C ASN A 44 -6.12 5.61 11.29
N ASN A 45 -5.42 5.40 10.16
CA ASN A 45 -4.02 5.01 10.15
C ASN A 45 -3.74 3.70 10.92
N GLU A 46 -4.73 2.80 11.00
CA GLU A 46 -4.63 1.54 11.73
C GLU A 46 -4.13 0.41 10.82
N PHE A 47 -3.26 -0.46 11.35
CA PHE A 47 -2.64 -1.53 10.56
C PHE A 47 -3.67 -2.52 9.99
N ASP A 48 -4.63 -2.93 10.81
CA ASP A 48 -5.76 -3.78 10.41
C ASP A 48 -7.02 -2.99 10.03
N GLY A 49 -6.91 -1.67 9.94
CA GLY A 49 -8.00 -0.81 9.49
C GLY A 49 -8.42 -1.12 8.05
N GLU A 50 -9.65 -0.76 7.71
CA GLU A 50 -10.13 -0.85 6.32
C GLU A 50 -9.35 0.12 5.41
N PRO A 51 -9.30 -0.15 4.09
CA PRO A 51 -8.86 0.85 3.12
C PRO A 51 -9.76 2.10 3.17
N ASP A 52 -9.17 3.28 3.10
CA ASP A 52 -9.87 4.56 3.21
C ASP A 52 -9.91 5.31 1.87
N MET A 53 -8.87 6.06 1.53
CA MET A 53 -8.83 6.86 0.29
C MET A 53 -7.83 6.28 -0.72
N PRO A 54 -8.24 6.06 -1.99
CA PRO A 54 -7.30 5.64 -3.03
C PRO A 54 -6.28 6.74 -3.31
N VAL A 55 -5.02 6.34 -3.47
CA VAL A 55 -3.94 7.23 -3.87
C VAL A 55 -4.00 7.43 -5.38
N SER A 56 -3.81 8.67 -5.84
CA SER A 56 -3.88 9.01 -7.27
C SER A 56 -2.95 8.14 -8.12
N GLU A 57 -3.43 7.69 -9.28
CA GLU A 57 -2.66 6.90 -10.26
C GLU A 57 -1.48 7.69 -10.87
N ASP A 58 -1.47 9.01 -10.76
CA ASP A 58 -0.39 9.88 -11.22
C ASP A 58 0.86 9.83 -10.32
N ILE A 59 0.74 9.21 -9.14
CA ILE A 59 1.85 9.05 -8.19
C ILE A 59 2.69 7.84 -8.58
N GLN A 60 4.01 8.05 -8.68
CA GLN A 60 4.94 6.95 -8.89
C GLN A 60 5.32 6.32 -7.55
N PHE A 61 4.96 5.05 -7.35
CA PHE A 61 5.31 4.29 -6.15
C PHE A 61 6.70 3.67 -6.25
N THR A 62 7.49 3.80 -5.19
CA THR A 62 8.72 3.05 -4.97
C THR A 62 8.51 2.14 -3.76
N PHE A 63 8.54 0.82 -3.95
CA PHE A 63 8.34 -0.14 -2.88
C PHE A 63 9.67 -0.58 -2.30
N VAL A 64 9.81 -0.57 -0.98
CA VAL A 64 11.03 -0.97 -0.27
C VAL A 64 10.70 -2.13 0.69
N PRO A 65 11.37 -3.29 0.59
CA PRO A 65 12.44 -3.63 -0.36
C PRO A 65 11.94 -3.92 -1.79
N CYS A 66 10.69 -4.37 -1.93
CA CYS A 66 10.01 -4.61 -3.19
C CYS A 66 8.49 -4.61 -2.96
N ARG A 67 7.70 -4.62 -4.04
CA ARG A 67 6.24 -4.77 -3.93
C ARG A 67 5.92 -6.19 -3.48
N ASP A 68 5.27 -6.33 -2.33
CA ASP A 68 4.73 -7.61 -1.88
C ASP A 68 3.42 -7.91 -2.62
N THR A 69 3.27 -9.16 -3.07
CA THR A 69 2.12 -9.60 -3.88
C THR A 69 1.57 -10.92 -3.35
N TRP A 70 0.30 -11.20 -3.65
CA TRP A 70 -0.25 -12.53 -3.43
C TRP A 70 0.44 -13.56 -4.31
N ASN A 71 0.59 -14.77 -3.77
CA ASN A 71 1.30 -15.83 -4.45
C ASN A 71 0.52 -16.41 -5.62
#